data_AF-A0AA39HIX6-F1
#
_entry.id   AF-A0AA39HIX6-F1
#
_cell.length_a   1.000
_cell.length_b   1.000
_cell.length_c   1.000
_cell.angle_alpha   90.00
_cell.angle_beta   90.00
_cell.angle_gamma   90.00
#
_symmetry.space_group_name_H-M   'P 1'
#
loop_
_entity.id
_entity.type
_entity.pdbx_description
1 polymer ?
#
loop_
_entity_poly.entity_id
_entity_poly.type
_entity_poly.pdbx_seq_one_letter_code
_entity_poly.pdbx_strand_id
1 'polypeptide(L)'
;MKLLFALLVVVGFVATTQAGFLCKPCEKVVGFLEEEFQQNGGVITQDAQKVCSVITLKNKLADNICIAIVDGQLTTIEKLLKEGKDAAHICKDIHFC
;
A
#
# COMPACT_ATOMS: atom_id res chain seq x y z
N MET A 1 -0.15 12.25 -38.32
CA MET A 1 1.04 12.21 -37.43
C MET A 1 0.87 13.00 -36.12
N LYS A 2 0.07 14.08 -36.08
CA LYS A 2 -0.14 14.93 -34.89
C LYS A 2 -0.94 14.27 -33.74
N LEU A 3 -1.87 13.36 -34.09
CA LEU A 3 -2.72 12.64 -33.13
C LEU A 3 -2.01 11.51 -32.38
N LEU A 4 -1.02 10.85 -33.02
CA LEU A 4 -0.25 9.77 -32.40
C LEU A 4 0.67 10.28 -31.27
N PHE A 5 1.24 11.48 -31.45
CA PHE A 5 2.03 12.15 -30.41
C PHE A 5 1.18 12.55 -29.20
N ALA A 6 -0.07 12.99 -29.42
CA ALA A 6 -0.97 13.34 -28.32
C ALA A 6 -1.34 12.11 -27.46
N LEU A 7 -1.55 10.95 -28.08
CA LEU A 7 -1.85 9.70 -27.38
C LEU A 7 -0.68 9.19 -26.52
N LEU A 8 0.56 9.31 -26.99
CA LEU A 8 1.75 8.87 -26.24
C LEU A 8 2.01 9.70 -24.97
N VAL A 9 1.68 11.00 -24.99
CA VAL A 9 1.83 11.89 -23.83
C VAL A 9 0.82 11.56 -22.73
N VAL A 10 -0.40 11.17 -23.10
CA VAL A 10 -1.44 10.81 -22.13
C VAL A 10 -1.10 9.49 -21.43
N VAL A 11 -0.58 8.49 -22.18
CA VAL A 11 -0.23 7.18 -21.61
C VAL A 11 1.02 7.25 -20.71
N GLY A 12 1.99 8.12 -21.03
CA GLY A 12 3.18 8.33 -20.21
C GLY A 12 2.90 8.94 -18.83
N PHE A 13 1.85 9.77 -18.71
CA PHE A 13 1.48 10.43 -17.45
C PHE A 13 0.77 9.50 -16.45
N VAL A 14 0.04 8.48 -16.93
CA VAL A 14 -0.69 7.55 -16.04
C VAL A 14 0.27 6.59 -15.33
N ALA A 15 1.36 6.19 -15.99
CA ALA A 15 2.32 5.23 -15.43
C ALA A 15 3.17 5.79 -14.28
N THR A 16 3.43 7.11 -14.24
CA THR A 16 4.30 7.72 -13.22
C THR A 16 3.55 8.34 -12.05
N THR A 17 2.23 8.51 -12.15
CA THR A 17 1.43 9.22 -11.13
C THR A 17 0.78 8.30 -10.09
N GLN A 18 0.58 7.02 -10.40
CA GLN A 18 0.01 6.06 -9.45
C GLN A 18 1.00 5.61 -8.35
N ALA A 19 2.26 5.32 -8.72
CA ALA A 19 3.25 4.82 -7.76
C ALA A 19 3.62 5.86 -6.69
N GLY A 20 3.74 7.15 -7.04
CA GLY A 20 4.13 8.17 -6.06
C GLY A 20 3.04 8.54 -5.04
N PHE A 21 1.76 8.47 -5.44
CA PHE A 21 0.65 8.89 -4.59
C PHE A 21 0.29 7.84 -3.52
N LEU A 22 0.44 6.55 -3.87
CA LEU A 22 0.09 5.43 -3.00
C LEU A 22 1.26 4.93 -2.15
N CYS A 23 2.50 5.29 -2.51
CA CYS A 23 3.70 4.81 -1.83
C CYS A 23 3.78 5.25 -0.36
N LYS A 24 3.60 6.55 -0.07
CA LYS A 24 3.63 7.05 1.32
C LYS A 24 2.51 6.46 2.20
N PRO A 25 1.24 6.39 1.73
CA PRO A 25 0.20 5.66 2.44
C PRO A 25 0.59 4.21 2.71
N CYS A 26 1.13 3.51 1.71
CA CYS A 26 1.57 2.12 1.86
C CYS A 26 2.66 1.98 2.93
N GLU A 27 3.73 2.78 2.86
CA GLU A 27 4.83 2.71 3.83
C GLU A 27 4.32 2.96 5.26
N LYS A 28 3.32 3.83 5.42
CA LYS A 28 2.66 4.07 6.70
C LYS A 28 1.80 2.89 7.17
N VAL A 29 1.07 2.25 6.26
CA VAL A 29 0.33 0.98 6.52
C VAL A 29 1.29 -0.09 6.98
N VAL A 30 2.30 -0.37 6.16
CA VAL A 30 3.21 -1.48 6.41
C VAL A 30 4.10 -1.20 7.60
N GLY A 31 4.52 0.05 7.83
CA GLY A 31 5.26 0.41 9.04
C GLY A 31 4.46 0.20 10.33
N PHE A 32 3.15 0.47 10.31
CA PHE A 32 2.27 0.14 11.44
C PHE A 32 2.17 -1.39 11.65
N LEU A 33 2.03 -2.14 10.56
CA LEU A 33 1.99 -3.61 10.60
C LEU A 33 3.33 -4.23 11.03
N GLU A 34 4.45 -3.62 10.65
CA GLU A 34 5.80 -4.01 11.05
C GLU A 34 6.00 -3.83 12.56
N GLU A 35 5.61 -2.67 13.10
CA GLU A 35 5.67 -2.42 14.55
C GLU A 35 4.79 -3.42 15.31
N GLU A 36 3.56 -3.65 14.83
CA GLU A 36 2.66 -4.65 15.40
C GLU A 36 3.24 -6.06 15.34
N PHE A 37 3.79 -6.46 14.19
CA PHE A 37 4.41 -7.76 13.98
C PHE A 37 5.57 -7.99 14.96
N GLN A 38 6.39 -6.96 15.20
CA GLN A 38 7.46 -7.02 16.19
C GLN A 38 6.93 -7.11 17.63
N GLN A 39 5.85 -6.39 17.97
CA GLN A 39 5.25 -6.40 19.31
C GLN A 39 4.50 -7.71 19.62
N ASN A 40 3.85 -8.33 18.64
CA ASN A 40 3.03 -9.52 18.80
C ASN A 40 3.77 -10.85 18.54
N GLY A 41 5.10 -10.83 18.45
CA GLY A 41 5.90 -12.05 18.30
C GLY A 41 5.86 -12.67 16.91
N GLY A 42 5.71 -11.85 15.87
CA GLY A 42 5.76 -12.28 14.46
C GLY A 42 4.41 -12.66 13.86
N VAL A 43 3.32 -12.08 14.38
CA VAL A 43 1.96 -12.29 13.88
C VAL A 43 1.25 -10.95 13.77
N ILE A 44 0.55 -10.71 12.65
CA ILE A 44 -0.35 -9.58 12.50
C ILE A 44 -1.73 -9.99 13.04
N THR A 45 -2.23 -9.25 14.01
CA THR A 45 -3.51 -9.44 14.71
C THR A 45 -4.57 -8.42 14.32
N GLN A 46 -4.16 -7.31 13.70
CA GLN A 46 -5.08 -6.28 13.22
C GLN A 46 -5.67 -6.65 11.86
N ASP A 47 -6.98 -6.49 11.76
CA ASP A 47 -7.69 -6.61 10.49
C ASP A 47 -7.52 -5.34 9.64
N ALA A 48 -7.71 -5.48 8.32
CA ALA A 48 -7.60 -4.39 7.35
C ALA A 48 -8.39 -3.14 7.77
N GLN A 49 -9.56 -3.33 8.39
CA GLN A 49 -10.40 -2.25 8.87
C GLN A 49 -9.70 -1.35 9.90
N LYS A 50 -9.00 -1.92 10.88
CA LYS A 50 -8.36 -1.13 11.95
C LYS A 50 -7.16 -0.37 11.40
N VAL A 51 -6.34 -1.05 10.62
CA VAL A 51 -5.18 -0.49 9.93
C VAL A 51 -5.61 0.69 9.06
N CYS A 52 -6.62 0.50 8.23
CA CYS A 52 -7.13 1.55 7.37
C CYS A 52 -7.73 2.72 8.15
N SER A 53 -8.51 2.46 9.21
CA SER A 53 -9.13 3.51 10.01
C SER A 53 -8.11 4.44 10.69
N VAL A 54 -6.96 3.90 11.11
CA VAL A 54 -5.84 4.68 11.67
C VAL A 54 -5.20 5.58 10.60
N ILE A 55 -5.07 5.07 9.38
CA ILE A 55 -4.29 5.71 8.32
C ILE A 55 -5.10 6.78 7.58
N THR A 56 -6.38 6.51 7.38
CA THR A 56 -7.33 7.42 6.71
C THR A 56 -7.89 8.46 7.66
N LEU A 57 -7.50 8.43 8.95
CA LEU A 57 -8.04 9.28 10.01
C LEU A 57 -9.58 9.16 10.11
N LYS A 58 -10.10 7.94 9.96
CA LYS A 58 -11.54 7.61 9.96
C LYS A 58 -12.34 8.27 8.83
N ASN A 59 -11.69 8.65 7.72
CA ASN A 59 -12.40 9.08 6.53
C ASN A 59 -13.01 7.87 5.84
N LYS A 60 -14.35 7.72 5.93
CA LYS A 60 -15.09 6.58 5.36
C LYS A 60 -14.79 6.29 3.89
N LEU A 61 -14.55 7.33 3.09
CA LEU A 61 -14.33 7.19 1.65
C LEU A 61 -12.93 6.63 1.37
N ALA A 62 -11.93 7.13 2.10
CA ALA A 62 -10.57 6.60 2.04
C ALA A 62 -10.46 5.23 2.72
N ASP A 63 -11.25 4.95 3.76
CA ASP A 63 -11.31 3.65 4.45
C ASP A 63 -11.73 2.53 3.51
N ASN A 64 -12.82 2.72 2.75
CA ASN A 64 -13.28 1.69 1.83
C ASN A 64 -12.25 1.39 0.73
N ILE A 65 -11.54 2.42 0.26
CA ILE A 65 -10.48 2.26 -0.74
C ILE A 65 -9.28 1.53 -0.13
N CYS A 66 -8.87 1.92 1.08
CA CYS A 66 -7.78 1.27 1.80
C CYS A 66 -8.10 -0.19 2.11
N ILE A 67 -9.31 -0.51 2.55
CA ILE A 67 -9.72 -1.89 2.86
C ILE A 67 -9.64 -2.74 1.58
N ALA A 68 -10.17 -2.25 0.45
CA ALA A 68 -10.10 -2.97 -0.82
C ALA A 68 -8.65 -3.25 -1.27
N ILE A 69 -7.71 -2.39 -0.86
CA ILE A 69 -6.27 -2.53 -1.15
C ILE A 69 -5.60 -3.50 -0.16
N VAL A 70 -5.86 -3.34 1.13
CA VAL A 70 -5.14 -4.01 2.21
C VAL A 70 -5.65 -5.44 2.42
N ASP A 71 -6.95 -5.68 2.30
CA ASP A 71 -7.57 -7.00 2.56
C ASP A 71 -7.00 -8.11 1.66
N GLY A 72 -6.65 -7.78 0.40
CA GLY A 72 -5.99 -8.70 -0.52
C GLY A 72 -4.47 -8.85 -0.33
N GLN A 73 -3.85 -7.99 0.49
CA GLN A 73 -2.40 -7.89 0.63
C GLN A 73 -1.88 -8.24 2.03
N LEU A 74 -2.72 -8.29 3.06
CA LEU A 74 -2.29 -8.55 4.45
C LEU A 74 -1.49 -9.85 4.59
N THR A 75 -1.93 -10.94 3.97
CA THR A 75 -1.21 -12.22 4.02
C THR A 75 0.17 -12.13 3.34
N THR A 76 0.24 -11.39 2.23
CA THR A 76 1.51 -11.14 1.51
C THR A 76 2.44 -10.28 2.38
N ILE A 77 1.91 -9.22 3.00
CA ILE A 77 2.67 -8.33 3.89
C ILE A 77 3.22 -9.13 5.07
N GLU A 78 2.41 -9.94 5.73
CA GLU A 78 2.84 -10.79 6.85
C GLU A 78 3.96 -11.76 6.42
N LYS A 79 3.83 -12.37 5.23
CA LYS A 79 4.86 -13.25 4.68
C LYS A 79 6.17 -12.49 4.46
N LEU A 80 6.12 -11.30 3.85
CA LEU A 80 7.32 -10.50 3.55
C LEU A 80 7.97 -9.95 4.83
N LEU A 81 7.19 -9.62 5.86
CA LEU A 81 7.71 -9.27 7.19
C LEU A 81 8.42 -10.47 7.85
N LYS A 82 7.89 -11.69 7.71
CA LYS A 82 8.57 -12.92 8.16
C LYS A 82 9.89 -13.18 7.42
N GLU A 83 9.98 -12.75 6.16
CA GLU A 83 11.22 -12.78 5.37
C GLU A 83 12.20 -11.66 5.76
N GLY A 84 11.83 -10.76 6.69
CA GLY A 84 12.66 -9.66 7.17
C GLY A 84 12.70 -8.45 6.25
N LYS A 85 11.71 -8.30 5.35
CA LYS A 85 11.59 -7.11 4.50
C LYS A 85 10.97 -5.94 5.26
N ASP A 86 11.51 -4.75 5.05
CA ASP A 86 10.98 -3.51 5.62
C ASP A 86 9.78 -2.97 4.81
N ALA A 87 9.08 -1.99 5.38
CA ALA A 87 7.92 -1.36 4.76
C ALA A 87 8.16 -0.83 3.33
N ALA A 88 9.34 -0.25 3.05
CA ALA A 88 9.66 0.31 1.74
C ALA A 88 9.83 -0.78 0.67
N HIS A 89 10.45 -1.91 1.02
CA HIS A 89 10.58 -3.05 0.12
C HIS A 89 9.23 -3.73 -0.11
N ILE A 90 8.43 -3.91 0.94
CA ILE A 90 7.10 -4.51 0.84
C ILE A 90 6.22 -3.69 -0.10
N CYS A 91 6.19 -2.37 0.07
CA CYS A 91 5.35 -1.49 -0.75
C CYS A 91 5.72 -1.49 -2.23
N LYS A 92 7.00 -1.69 -2.56
CA LYS A 92 7.46 -1.93 -3.94
C LYS A 92 7.01 -3.28 -4.47
N ASP A 93 7.13 -4.33 -3.65
CA ASP A 93 6.75 -5.69 -4.04
C ASP A 93 5.25 -5.83 -4.32
N ILE A 94 4.41 -5.08 -3.60
CA ILE A 94 2.96 -5.07 -3.83
C ILE A 94 2.52 -4.04 -4.90
N HIS A 95 3.47 -3.36 -5.56
CA HIS A 95 3.26 -2.36 -6.61
C HIS A 95 2.48 -1.10 -6.16
N PHE A 96 2.60 -0.74 -4.87
CA PHE A 96 2.08 0.51 -4.31
C PHE A 96 3.15 1.62 -4.29
N CYS A 97 4.42 1.22 -4.39
CA CYS A 97 5.59 1.94 -4.84
C CYS A 97 6.19 1.14 -6.02
#